data_AF-A0A3M7P597-F1
#
_entry.id   AF-A0A3M7P597-F1
#
_cell.length_a   1.000
_cell.length_b   1.000
_cell.length_c   1.000
_cell.angle_alpha   90.00
_cell.angle_beta   90.00
_cell.angle_gamma   90.00
#
_symmetry.space_group_name_H-M   'P 1'
#
loop_
_entity.id
_entity.type
_entity.pdbx_description
1 polymer ?
#
loop_
_entity_poly.entity_id
_entity_poly.type
_entity_poly.pdbx_seq_one_letter_code
_entity_poly.pdbx_strand_id
1 'polypeptide(L)'
;MSDSPEVKNDHKNMKTENGKQPTIHKSSSHPLNSADQQRIREINSSIKFSETRDPVRQKCREMLSQALEITEAIENGAALCDVNLIAARCEEVIFNEFRATDMKYKNRIRSRVLNLKDAKNPKLRENVRLGLISPDKLAVMTAEEMANDDLKELRAKFTKEAIDDHQM
;
A
#
# COMPACT_ATOMS: atom_id res chain seq x y z
N MET A 1 58.90 28.13 11.05
CA MET A 1 58.84 29.05 9.89
C MET A 1 59.57 28.35 8.76
N SER A 2 58.83 27.68 7.89
CA SER A 2 59.36 27.02 6.70
C SER A 2 58.45 27.44 5.57
N ASP A 3 58.94 28.42 4.81
CA ASP A 3 58.29 29.00 3.65
C ASP A 3 58.81 28.26 2.41
N SER A 4 57.91 27.91 1.49
CA SER A 4 58.25 27.49 0.13
C SER A 4 57.10 27.82 -0.81
N PRO A 5 57.39 28.20 -2.06
CA PRO A 5 56.63 29.22 -2.77
C PRO A 5 55.93 28.72 -4.05
N GLU A 6 54.83 29.41 -4.38
CA GLU A 6 54.44 29.93 -5.71
C GLU A 6 54.21 28.99 -6.93
N VAL A 7 53.02 29.14 -7.55
CA VAL A 7 52.79 29.64 -8.93
C VAL A 7 51.52 29.02 -9.58
N LYS A 8 50.50 29.89 -9.72
CA LYS A 8 49.56 30.15 -10.85
C LYS A 8 48.94 28.97 -11.62
N ASN A 9 47.59 28.99 -11.74
CA ASN A 9 46.98 28.91 -13.07
C ASN A 9 45.58 29.53 -13.14
N ASP A 10 45.29 30.07 -14.31
CA ASP A 10 44.21 30.97 -14.69
C ASP A 10 42.81 30.36 -14.89
N HIS A 11 41.83 31.26 -14.80
CA HIS A 11 40.44 31.27 -15.28
C HIS A 11 39.88 30.10 -16.13
N LYS A 12 38.69 29.62 -15.74
CA LYS A 12 37.49 29.69 -16.61
C LYS A 12 36.17 29.45 -15.87
N ASN A 13 35.30 30.45 -15.93
CA ASN A 13 33.88 30.37 -15.59
C ASN A 13 33.12 29.77 -16.80
N MET A 14 32.42 28.64 -16.62
CA MET A 14 31.40 28.15 -17.53
C MET A 14 30.24 27.59 -16.69
N LYS A 15 29.09 28.27 -16.76
CA LYS A 15 27.76 27.78 -16.38
C LYS A 15 27.43 26.53 -17.21
N THR A 16 26.85 25.49 -16.61
CA THR A 16 25.50 24.96 -16.89
C THR A 16 25.17 23.66 -16.14
N GLU A 17 23.93 23.60 -15.67
CA GLU A 17 23.03 22.42 -15.59
C GLU A 17 23.28 21.28 -14.58
N ASN A 18 22.74 21.52 -13.37
CA ASN A 18 21.68 20.75 -12.72
C ASN A 18 21.57 19.23 -13.03
N GLY A 19 22.20 18.41 -12.17
CA GLY A 19 21.95 16.97 -12.06
C GLY A 19 21.89 16.58 -10.58
N LYS A 20 20.77 16.90 -9.91
CA LYS A 20 20.53 16.59 -8.50
C LYS A 20 20.45 15.07 -8.30
N GLN A 21 21.43 14.54 -7.58
CA GLN A 21 21.33 13.28 -6.85
C GLN A 21 20.09 13.35 -5.91
N PRO A 22 19.24 12.32 -5.80
CA PRO A 22 18.16 12.33 -4.83
C PRO A 22 18.74 11.99 -3.46
N THR A 23 19.03 13.03 -2.69
CA THR A 23 19.31 12.93 -1.25
C THR A 23 18.05 12.47 -0.54
N ILE A 24 18.15 11.31 0.11
CA ILE A 24 17.15 10.75 1.02
C ILE A 24 17.08 11.66 2.25
N HIS A 25 16.13 12.59 2.29
CA HIS A 25 15.73 13.23 3.54
C HIS A 25 14.24 13.63 3.50
N LYS A 26 13.57 13.21 4.58
CA LYS A 26 12.48 13.90 5.27
C LYS A 26 11.07 13.72 4.68
N SER A 27 10.23 13.15 5.53
CA SER A 27 8.77 13.19 5.53
C SER A 27 8.26 14.53 4.99
N SER A 28 7.68 14.53 3.79
CA SER A 28 7.09 15.71 3.15
C SER A 28 5.68 15.36 2.70
N SER A 29 4.72 16.02 3.32
CA SER A 29 3.30 16.10 3.01
C SER A 29 3.08 16.57 1.56
N HIS A 30 3.11 15.65 0.60
CA HIS A 30 2.71 15.94 -0.78
C HIS A 30 1.30 15.39 -1.04
N PRO A 31 0.36 16.21 -1.53
CA PRO A 31 -0.93 15.71 -2.01
C PRO A 31 -0.69 14.70 -3.15
N LEU A 32 -1.49 13.63 -3.18
CA LEU A 32 -1.41 12.59 -4.22
C LEU A 32 -1.46 13.22 -5.60
N ASN A 33 -0.56 12.80 -6.50
CA ASN A 33 -0.59 13.27 -7.89
C ASN A 33 -1.87 12.77 -8.61
N SER A 34 -2.21 13.40 -9.75
CA SER A 34 -3.43 13.06 -10.50
C SER A 34 -3.44 11.62 -11.02
N ALA A 35 -2.27 11.02 -11.28
CA ALA A 35 -2.15 9.64 -11.77
C ALA A 35 -2.49 8.61 -10.68
N ASP A 36 -2.07 8.84 -9.44
CA ASP A 36 -2.40 8.00 -8.29
C ASP A 36 -3.89 8.09 -7.98
N GLN A 37 -4.48 9.29 -8.03
CA GLN A 37 -5.92 9.48 -7.86
C GLN A 37 -6.74 8.77 -8.95
N GLN A 38 -6.27 8.80 -10.20
CA GLN A 38 -6.89 8.11 -11.32
C GLN A 38 -6.84 6.58 -11.12
N ARG A 39 -5.68 6.02 -10.77
CA ARG A 39 -5.52 4.59 -10.45
C ARG A 39 -6.45 4.13 -9.34
N ILE A 40 -6.60 4.91 -8.27
CA ILE A 40 -7.47 4.55 -7.14
C ILE A 40 -8.94 4.52 -7.58
N ARG A 41 -9.38 5.47 -8.42
CA ARG A 41 -10.74 5.44 -9.00
C ARG A 41 -10.95 4.22 -9.90
N GLU A 42 -9.95 3.85 -10.68
CA GLU A 42 -9.99 2.66 -11.55
C GLU A 42 -10.04 1.36 -10.73
N ILE A 43 -9.27 1.28 -9.64
CA ILE A 43 -9.33 0.14 -8.71
C ILE A 43 -10.74 0.06 -8.10
N ASN A 44 -11.28 1.16 -7.59
CA ASN A 44 -12.61 1.19 -7.01
C ASN A 44 -13.71 0.83 -8.05
N SER A 45 -13.62 1.29 -9.29
CA SER A 45 -14.61 0.96 -10.33
C SER A 45 -14.52 -0.50 -10.79
N SER A 46 -13.34 -1.10 -10.67
CA SER A 46 -13.04 -2.48 -11.07
C SER A 46 -13.42 -3.50 -10.01
N ILE A 47 -13.50 -3.11 -8.72
CA ILE A 47 -13.96 -4.01 -7.67
C ILE A 47 -15.45 -4.32 -7.88
N LYS A 48 -15.72 -5.56 -8.28
CA LYS A 48 -17.09 -6.08 -8.40
C LYS A 48 -17.41 -6.93 -7.17
N PHE A 49 -18.54 -6.66 -6.56
CA PHE A 49 -19.07 -7.48 -5.48
C PHE A 49 -20.59 -7.62 -5.62
N SER A 50 -21.12 -8.74 -5.14
CA SER A 50 -22.56 -8.96 -5.02
C SER A 50 -23.09 -8.37 -3.71
N GLU A 51 -24.20 -7.64 -3.79
CA GLU A 51 -24.99 -7.31 -2.61
C GLU A 51 -25.53 -8.59 -1.97
N THR A 52 -25.48 -8.67 -0.64
CA THR A 52 -25.94 -9.83 0.11
C THR A 52 -27.06 -9.42 1.07
N ARG A 53 -28.10 -10.25 1.14
CA ARG A 53 -29.21 -10.11 2.10
C ARG A 53 -29.02 -10.97 3.36
N ASP A 54 -27.94 -11.74 3.42
CA ASP A 54 -27.61 -12.57 4.58
C ASP A 54 -27.08 -11.69 5.73
N PRO A 55 -27.71 -11.72 6.92
CA PRO A 55 -27.33 -10.85 8.03
C PRO A 55 -25.95 -11.19 8.61
N VAL A 56 -25.52 -12.45 8.53
CA VAL A 56 -24.18 -12.87 8.98
C VAL A 56 -23.13 -12.31 8.03
N ARG A 57 -23.35 -12.40 6.72
CA ARG A 57 -22.45 -11.84 5.71
C ARG A 57 -22.37 -10.32 5.81
N GLN A 58 -23.50 -9.64 6.01
CA GLN A 58 -23.53 -8.19 6.26
C GLN A 58 -22.69 -7.82 7.49
N LYS A 59 -22.86 -8.55 8.61
CA LYS A 59 -22.06 -8.30 9.81
C LYS A 59 -20.56 -8.56 9.60
N CYS A 60 -20.21 -9.58 8.81
CA CYS A 60 -18.81 -9.85 8.46
C CYS A 60 -18.19 -8.70 7.65
N ARG A 61 -18.92 -8.15 6.67
CA ARG A 61 -18.48 -6.98 5.91
C ARG A 61 -18.28 -5.77 6.81
N GLU A 62 -19.22 -5.52 7.72
CA GLU A 62 -19.13 -4.42 8.70
C GLU A 62 -17.91 -4.57 9.61
N MET A 63 -17.61 -5.78 10.09
CA MET A 63 -16.42 -6.03 10.92
C MET A 63 -15.12 -5.78 10.14
N LEU A 64 -15.08 -6.13 8.85
CA LEU A 64 -13.93 -5.89 7.99
C LEU A 64 -13.75 -4.41 7.67
N SER A 65 -14.84 -3.68 7.38
CA SER A 65 -14.76 -2.24 7.11
C SER A 65 -14.31 -1.48 8.35
N GLN A 66 -14.84 -1.81 9.54
CA GLN A 66 -14.39 -1.24 10.81
C GLN A 66 -12.91 -1.55 11.12
N ALA A 67 -12.42 -2.73 10.71
CA ALA A 67 -11.00 -3.06 10.87
C ALA A 67 -10.10 -2.25 9.93
N LEU A 68 -10.63 -1.78 8.80
CA LEU A 68 -9.95 -0.92 7.84
C LEU A 68 -10.11 0.56 8.15
N GLU A 69 -11.12 0.95 8.93
CA GLU A 69 -11.22 2.29 9.47
C GLU A 69 -10.04 2.58 10.38
N ILE A 70 -9.43 3.75 10.20
CA ILE A 70 -8.29 4.18 11.00
C ILE A 70 -8.85 5.04 12.12
N THR A 71 -8.65 4.61 13.37
CA THR A 71 -9.12 5.33 14.58
C THR A 71 -8.27 6.58 14.89
N GLU A 72 -7.01 6.61 14.46
CA GLU A 72 -6.11 7.75 14.66
C GLU A 72 -5.94 8.52 13.36
N ALA A 73 -6.55 9.70 13.29
CA ALA A 73 -6.63 10.57 12.14
C ALA A 73 -5.33 10.60 11.33
N ILE A 74 -5.31 9.90 10.19
CA ILE A 74 -4.46 10.34 9.09
C ILE A 74 -5.12 11.62 8.58
N GLU A 75 -4.68 12.76 9.12
CA GLU A 75 -4.84 14.09 8.52
C GLU A 75 -4.06 14.14 7.19
N ASN A 76 -4.37 13.27 6.25
CA ASN A 76 -3.83 13.39 4.89
C ASN A 76 -4.91 12.87 3.96
N GLY A 77 -5.50 13.79 3.20
CA GLY A 77 -6.48 13.55 2.13
C GLY A 77 -5.93 12.73 0.97
N ALA A 78 -5.17 11.68 1.25
CA ALA A 78 -4.81 10.65 0.30
C ALA A 78 -6.02 9.74 0.13
N ALA A 79 -6.70 9.92 -1.01
CA ALA A 79 -7.88 9.19 -1.41
C ALA A 79 -7.73 7.69 -1.10
N LEU A 80 -8.60 7.23 -0.21
CA LEU A 80 -8.65 5.88 0.28
C LEU A 80 -9.47 5.03 -0.69
N CYS A 81 -9.02 3.83 -1.00
CA CYS A 81 -9.96 2.85 -1.53
C CYS A 81 -11.15 2.73 -0.56
N ASP A 82 -12.37 2.65 -1.08
CA ASP A 82 -13.56 2.61 -0.24
C ASP A 82 -13.50 1.36 0.65
N VAL A 83 -13.47 1.57 1.97
CA VAL A 83 -13.35 0.49 2.96
C VAL A 83 -14.52 -0.48 2.87
N ASN A 84 -15.71 0.00 2.52
CA ASN A 84 -16.89 -0.84 2.35
C ASN A 84 -16.74 -1.74 1.12
N LEU A 85 -16.18 -1.18 0.05
CA LEU A 85 -15.92 -1.89 -1.19
C LEU A 85 -14.85 -2.98 -1.02
N ILE A 86 -13.73 -2.64 -0.36
CA ILE A 86 -12.67 -3.60 -0.01
C ILE A 86 -13.24 -4.71 0.86
N ALA A 87 -13.99 -4.36 1.92
CA ALA A 87 -14.58 -5.31 2.85
C ALA A 87 -15.57 -6.24 2.15
N ALA A 88 -16.44 -5.70 1.30
CA ALA A 88 -17.42 -6.47 0.53
C ALA A 88 -16.75 -7.46 -0.43
N ARG A 89 -15.69 -7.03 -1.12
CA ARG A 89 -14.95 -7.90 -2.03
C ARG A 89 -14.16 -8.98 -1.30
N CYS A 90 -13.45 -8.62 -0.24
CA CYS A 90 -12.72 -9.57 0.59
C CYS A 90 -13.66 -10.65 1.16
N GLU A 91 -14.80 -10.23 1.71
CA GLU A 91 -15.83 -11.14 2.18
C GLU A 91 -16.37 -12.04 1.07
N GLU A 92 -16.64 -11.49 -0.11
CA GLU A 92 -17.16 -12.27 -1.23
C GLU A 92 -16.18 -13.35 -1.69
N VAL A 93 -14.87 -13.06 -1.75
CA VAL A 93 -13.85 -14.06 -2.10
C VAL A 93 -13.82 -15.19 -1.07
N ILE A 94 -13.88 -14.84 0.23
CA ILE A 94 -13.94 -15.83 1.31
C ILE A 94 -15.23 -16.65 1.22
N PHE A 95 -16.37 -16.00 0.96
CA PHE A 95 -17.64 -16.70 0.80
C PHE A 95 -17.63 -17.64 -0.42
N ASN A 96 -17.02 -17.25 -1.53
CA ASN A 96 -16.93 -18.08 -2.72
C ASN A 96 -16.05 -19.33 -2.50
N GLU A 97 -15.05 -19.26 -1.61
CA GLU A 97 -14.23 -20.40 -1.19
C GLU A 97 -15.06 -21.42 -0.39
N PHE A 98 -15.83 -20.96 0.60
CA PHE A 98 -16.56 -21.86 1.50
C PHE A 98 -17.99 -22.19 1.06
N ARG A 99 -18.63 -21.30 0.30
CA ARG A 99 -20.04 -21.31 -0.15
C ARG A 99 -21.07 -21.46 0.97
N ALA A 100 -20.67 -21.24 2.22
CA ALA A 100 -21.49 -21.35 3.41
C ALA A 100 -20.96 -20.41 4.51
N THR A 101 -21.83 -20.01 5.43
CA THR A 101 -21.51 -19.12 6.57
C THR A 101 -21.12 -19.89 7.84
N ASP A 102 -20.44 -21.02 7.65
CA ASP A 102 -20.05 -21.95 8.72
C ASP A 102 -18.87 -21.43 9.55
N MET A 103 -18.47 -22.21 10.57
CA MET A 103 -17.38 -21.85 11.47
C MET A 103 -16.07 -21.56 10.75
N LYS A 104 -15.75 -22.29 9.67
CA LYS A 104 -14.55 -22.08 8.85
C LYS A 104 -14.54 -20.70 8.19
N TYR A 105 -15.66 -20.33 7.56
CA TYR A 105 -15.88 -18.99 6.99
C TYR A 105 -15.74 -17.90 8.06
N LYS A 106 -16.44 -18.04 9.20
CA LYS A 106 -16.39 -17.06 10.30
C LYS A 106 -14.98 -16.94 10.90
N ASN A 107 -14.26 -18.06 11.03
CA ASN A 107 -12.88 -18.07 11.51
C ASN A 107 -11.94 -17.31 10.56
N ARG A 108 -12.10 -17.49 9.24
CA ARG A 108 -11.30 -16.75 8.24
C ARG A 108 -11.55 -15.25 8.34
N ILE A 109 -12.80 -14.81 8.38
CA ILE A 109 -13.16 -13.39 8.55
C ILE A 109 -12.56 -12.83 9.83
N ARG A 110 -12.75 -13.51 10.97
CA ARG A 110 -12.19 -13.08 12.27
C ARG A 110 -10.67 -12.96 12.22
N SER A 111 -9.98 -13.90 11.58
CA SER A 111 -8.53 -13.84 11.41
C SER A 111 -8.10 -12.60 10.62
N ARG A 112 -8.78 -12.25 9.52
CA ARG A 112 -8.49 -11.01 8.77
C ARG A 112 -8.70 -9.77 9.62
N VAL A 113 -9.81 -9.70 10.34
CA VAL A 113 -10.12 -8.58 11.24
C VAL A 113 -9.02 -8.41 12.30
N LEU A 114 -8.55 -9.49 12.93
CA LEU A 114 -7.50 -9.42 13.95
C LEU A 114 -6.17 -8.96 13.38
N ASN A 115 -5.77 -9.45 12.21
CA ASN A 115 -4.52 -9.03 11.55
C ASN A 115 -4.60 -7.56 11.10
N LEU A 116 -5.73 -7.11 10.56
CA LEU A 116 -5.94 -5.71 10.17
C LEU A 116 -5.95 -4.76 11.37
N LYS A 117 -6.39 -5.24 12.54
CA LYS A 117 -6.39 -4.48 13.80
C LYS A 117 -5.10 -4.62 14.61
N ASP A 118 -4.12 -5.37 14.12
CA ASP A 118 -2.88 -5.58 14.85
C ASP A 118 -2.11 -4.26 14.98
N ALA A 119 -1.97 -3.78 16.23
CA ALA A 119 -1.23 -2.57 16.55
C ALA A 119 0.28 -2.72 16.27
N LYS A 120 0.79 -3.95 16.20
CA LYS A 120 2.19 -4.24 15.85
C LYS A 120 2.46 -4.15 14.35
N ASN A 121 1.43 -4.28 13.52
CA ASN A 121 1.53 -4.16 12.06
C ASN A 121 0.45 -3.22 11.49
N PRO A 122 0.51 -1.90 11.78
CA PRO A 122 -0.40 -0.93 11.17
C PRO A 122 -0.21 -0.81 9.65
N LYS A 123 0.96 -1.24 9.14
CA LYS A 123 1.32 -1.11 7.73
C LYS A 123 0.47 -1.99 6.82
N LEU A 124 0.08 -3.18 7.27
CA LEU A 124 -0.84 -4.05 6.54
C LEU A 124 -2.15 -3.32 6.19
N ARG A 125 -2.77 -2.68 7.19
CA ARG A 125 -4.02 -1.92 7.01
C ARG A 125 -3.83 -0.74 6.06
N GLU A 126 -2.70 -0.03 6.17
CA GLU A 126 -2.35 1.08 5.26
C GLU A 126 -2.18 0.58 3.81
N ASN A 127 -1.42 -0.49 3.60
CA ASN A 127 -1.17 -1.08 2.28
C ASN A 127 -2.47 -1.54 1.61
N VAL A 128 -3.43 -2.08 2.37
CA VAL A 128 -4.76 -2.42 1.85
C VAL A 128 -5.55 -1.16 1.47
N ARG A 129 -5.57 -0.12 2.32
CA ARG A 129 -6.26 1.15 2.03
C ARG A 129 -5.69 1.90 0.82
N LEU A 130 -4.38 1.79 0.60
CA LEU A 130 -3.68 2.33 -0.55
C LEU A 130 -3.85 1.48 -1.83
N GLY A 131 -4.50 0.31 -1.73
CA GLY A 131 -4.66 -0.61 -2.86
C GLY A 131 -3.39 -1.36 -3.26
N LEU A 132 -2.32 -1.29 -2.46
CA LEU A 132 -1.09 -2.06 -2.67
C LEU A 132 -1.33 -3.56 -2.44
N ILE A 133 -2.27 -3.90 -1.55
CA ILE A 133 -2.77 -5.25 -1.34
C ILE A 133 -4.21 -5.27 -1.83
N SER A 134 -4.50 -6.09 -2.85
CA SER A 134 -5.86 -6.24 -3.36
C SER A 134 -6.76 -6.99 -2.35
N PRO A 135 -8.08 -6.74 -2.35
CA PRO A 135 -9.02 -7.46 -1.49
C PRO A 135 -8.98 -8.98 -1.71
N ASP A 136 -8.76 -9.41 -2.95
CA ASP A 136 -8.66 -10.82 -3.34
C ASP A 136 -7.41 -11.47 -2.73
N LYS A 137 -6.27 -10.76 -2.75
CA LYS A 137 -5.05 -11.21 -2.10
C LYS A 137 -5.23 -11.27 -0.58
N LEU A 138 -5.80 -10.22 0.02
CA LEU A 138 -6.11 -10.19 1.45
C LEU A 138 -6.99 -11.38 1.87
N ALA A 139 -7.95 -11.80 1.06
CA ALA A 139 -8.84 -12.92 1.37
C ALA A 139 -8.10 -14.27 1.50
N VAL A 140 -7.03 -14.48 0.73
CA VAL A 140 -6.31 -15.77 0.67
C VAL A 140 -5.00 -15.82 1.46
N MET A 141 -4.36 -14.68 1.73
CA MET A 141 -3.06 -14.61 2.42
C MET A 141 -3.03 -15.39 3.74
N THR A 142 -1.92 -16.03 4.07
CA THR A 142 -1.78 -16.71 5.37
C THR A 142 -1.61 -15.69 6.51
N ALA A 143 -1.83 -16.13 7.75
CA ALA A 143 -1.56 -15.28 8.92
C ALA A 143 -0.07 -14.90 9.01
N GLU A 144 0.80 -15.83 8.63
CA GLU A 144 2.24 -15.62 8.58
C GLU A 144 2.62 -14.60 7.51
N GLU A 145 2.04 -14.68 6.31
CA GLU A 145 2.27 -13.70 5.23
C GLU A 145 1.74 -12.29 5.58
N MET A 146 0.65 -12.19 6.35
CA MET A 146 0.13 -10.90 6.82
C MET A 146 0.98 -10.32 7.97
N ALA A 147 1.58 -11.18 8.78
CA ALA A 147 2.46 -10.79 9.89
C ALA A 147 3.88 -10.47 9.41
N ASN A 148 4.34 -11.16 8.36
CA ASN A 148 5.66 -11.00 7.79
C ASN A 148 5.61 -10.15 6.53
N ASP A 149 5.36 -8.85 6.69
CA ASP A 149 5.62 -7.88 5.62
C ASP A 149 7.10 -7.47 5.70
N ASP A 150 7.98 -8.46 5.49
CA ASP A 150 9.41 -8.24 5.41
C ASP A 150 9.67 -7.13 4.41
N LEU A 151 10.14 -6.01 4.95
CA LEU A 151 10.12 -4.63 4.43
C LEU A 151 10.92 -4.39 3.12
N LYS A 152 11.17 -5.40 2.28
CA LYS A 152 12.30 -5.40 1.34
C LYS A 152 12.05 -5.89 -0.09
N GLU A 153 11.11 -6.78 -0.39
CA GLU A 153 11.16 -7.49 -1.68
C GLU A 153 10.44 -6.80 -2.87
N LEU A 154 9.34 -6.07 -2.64
CA LEU A 154 8.56 -5.49 -3.74
C LEU A 154 9.06 -4.12 -4.23
N ARG A 155 9.83 -3.38 -3.42
CA ARG A 155 10.57 -2.20 -3.88
C ARG A 155 11.79 -2.60 -4.74
N ALA A 156 12.35 -3.79 -4.54
CA ALA A 156 13.52 -4.27 -5.28
C ALA A 156 13.18 -4.84 -6.68
N LYS A 157 11.98 -5.41 -6.90
CA LYS A 157 11.61 -5.96 -8.21
C LYS A 157 11.26 -4.90 -9.27
N PHE A 158 10.48 -3.87 -8.93
CA PHE A 158 10.07 -2.86 -9.92
C PHE A 158 11.07 -1.72 -10.14
N THR A 159 12.05 -1.52 -9.26
CA THR A 159 13.14 -0.56 -9.51
C THR A 159 14.28 -1.18 -10.32
N LYS A 160 14.34 -2.52 -10.45
CA LYS A 160 15.39 -3.23 -11.19
C LYS A 160 15.00 -3.57 -12.63
N GLU A 161 13.72 -3.84 -12.92
CA GLU A 161 13.26 -4.11 -14.31
C GLU A 161 13.15 -2.84 -15.19
N ALA A 162 13.23 -1.64 -14.61
CA ALA A 162 13.26 -0.39 -15.39
C ALA A 162 14.68 0.06 -15.80
N ILE A 163 15.73 -0.65 -15.38
CA ILE A 163 17.13 -0.30 -15.68
C ILE A 163 17.73 -1.20 -16.78
N ASP A 164 17.20 -2.41 -16.98
CA ASP A 164 17.81 -3.37 -17.92
C ASP A 164 17.30 -3.26 -19.38
N ASP A 165 16.29 -2.42 -19.65
CA ASP A 165 15.71 -2.26 -21.00
C ASP A 165 16.09 -0.92 -21.67
N HIS A 166 17.17 -0.28 -21.22
CA HIS A 166 17.72 0.92 -21.88
C HIS A 166 19.23 0.88 -22.15
N GLN A 167 19.86 -0.30 -22.13
CA GLN A 167 21.24 -0.49 -22.63
C GLN A 167 21.43 -1.70 -23.55
N MET A 168 20.41 -2.10 -24.31
CA MET A 168 20.62 -2.84 -25.57
C MET A 168 20.24 -1.98 -26.77
#